data_AF-A0A0M9DZZ3-F1
#
_entry.id   AF-A0A0M9DZZ3-F1
#
_cell.length_a   1.000
_cell.length_b   1.000
_cell.length_c   1.000
_cell.angle_alpha   90.00
_cell.angle_beta   90.00
_cell.angle_gamma   90.00
#
_symmetry.space_group_name_H-M   'P 1'
#
loop_
_entity.id
_entity.type
_entity.pdbx_description
1 polymer ?
#
loop_
_entity_poly.entity_id
_entity_poly.type
_entity_poly.pdbx_seq_one_letter_code
_entity_poly.pdbx_strand_id
1 'polypeptide(L)'
;MNLIENWFGILQEKALKYESFTSKEELEKRILNYNNTWNSEFSHPFKFSYTGEGLHEKVIGRFVRWIQMEASQLSPKFFEKQCKLILNLAESYWAKVKKNNWKNLQTTLSEKIKYIDGIIGKDKDLMTLFLNLNETLNQKLKVS
;
A
#
# COMPACT_ATOMS: atom_id res chain seq x y z
N MET A 1 -12.54 2.20 -1.94
CA MET A 1 -13.14 3.53 -1.69
C MET A 1 -12.70 3.97 -0.31
N ASN A 2 -11.96 5.08 -0.20
CA ASN A 2 -11.46 5.59 1.07
C ASN A 2 -12.46 6.62 1.61
N LEU A 3 -12.97 6.44 2.83
CA LEU A 3 -13.96 7.35 3.42
C LEU A 3 -13.42 8.78 3.56
N ILE A 4 -12.14 8.93 3.83
CA ILE A 4 -11.50 10.24 3.95
C ILE A 4 -11.51 10.95 2.59
N GLU A 5 -11.19 10.24 1.51
CA GLU A 5 -11.24 10.80 0.15
C GLU A 5 -12.67 11.15 -0.26
N ASN A 6 -13.65 10.30 0.06
CA ASN A 6 -15.05 10.59 -0.19
C ASN A 6 -15.52 11.85 0.56
N TRP A 7 -15.17 11.95 1.84
CA TRP A 7 -15.49 13.12 2.66
C TRP A 7 -14.89 14.40 2.07
N PHE A 8 -13.61 14.37 1.68
CA PHE A 8 -12.97 15.51 1.02
C PHE A 8 -13.60 15.84 -0.33
N GLY A 9 -14.05 14.84 -1.10
CA GLY A 9 -14.79 15.07 -2.34
C GLY A 9 -16.11 15.80 -2.10
N ILE A 10 -16.88 15.39 -1.08
CA ILE A 10 -18.12 16.04 -0.67
C ILE A 10 -17.87 17.47 -0.18
N LEU A 11 -16.88 17.66 0.69
CA LEU A 11 -16.47 18.99 1.17
C LEU A 11 -16.09 19.89 0.01
N GLN A 12 -15.28 19.40 -0.93
CA GLN A 12 -14.88 20.15 -2.11
C GLN A 12 -16.10 20.55 -2.95
N GLU A 13 -16.96 19.61 -3.30
CA GLU A 13 -18.10 19.84 -4.20
C GLU A 13 -19.15 20.76 -3.58
N LYS A 14 -19.45 20.61 -2.29
CA LYS A 14 -20.59 21.25 -1.62
C LYS A 14 -20.23 22.51 -0.83
N ALA A 15 -18.98 22.65 -0.39
CA ALA A 15 -18.56 23.76 0.47
C ALA A 15 -17.52 24.69 -0.16
N LEU A 16 -16.67 24.18 -1.07
CA LEU A 16 -15.48 24.91 -1.52
C LEU A 16 -15.49 25.29 -3.01
N LYS A 17 -16.10 24.49 -3.89
CA LYS A 17 -15.96 24.58 -5.36
C LYS A 17 -16.36 25.94 -5.97
N TYR A 18 -17.34 26.63 -5.38
CA TYR A 18 -17.91 27.86 -5.94
C TYR A 18 -17.63 29.09 -5.07
N GLU A 19 -16.74 28.97 -4.09
CA GLU A 19 -16.40 30.03 -3.15
C GLU A 19 -15.00 30.59 -3.44
N SER A 20 -14.80 31.86 -3.10
CA SER A 20 -13.47 32.49 -3.05
C SER A 20 -13.20 32.92 -1.62
N PHE A 21 -12.01 32.61 -1.11
CA PHE A 21 -11.63 32.93 0.27
C PHE A 21 -10.54 33.99 0.26
N THR A 22 -10.72 35.00 1.11
CA THR A 22 -9.77 36.12 1.26
C THR A 22 -8.77 35.88 2.38
N SER A 23 -9.04 34.93 3.27
CA SER A 23 -8.14 34.55 4.37
C SER A 23 -8.24 33.07 4.74
N LYS A 24 -7.25 32.58 5.50
CA LYS A 24 -7.25 31.21 6.02
C LYS A 24 -8.40 30.99 7.02
N GLU A 25 -8.67 31.99 7.85
CA GLU A 25 -9.72 31.96 8.88
C GLU A 25 -11.10 31.83 8.25
N GLU A 26 -11.31 32.48 7.09
CA GLU A 26 -12.55 32.38 6.32
C GLU A 26 -12.78 30.96 5.78
N LEU A 27 -11.74 30.35 5.20
CA LEU A 27 -11.76 28.96 4.76
C LEU A 27 -12.05 27.99 5.92
N GLU A 28 -11.37 28.17 7.04
CA GLU A 28 -11.56 27.34 8.24
C GLU A 28 -13.01 27.42 8.74
N LYS A 29 -13.54 28.64 8.87
CA LYS A 29 -14.93 28.86 9.28
C LYS A 29 -15.91 28.20 8.31
N ARG A 30 -15.66 28.26 7.00
CA ARG A 30 -16.50 27.62 5.99
C ARG A 30 -16.53 26.10 6.16
N ILE A 31 -15.37 25.47 6.38
CA ILE A 31 -15.24 24.03 6.59
C ILE A 31 -15.99 23.61 7.86
N LEU A 32 -15.77 24.32 8.98
CA LEU A 32 -16.42 24.00 10.26
C LEU A 32 -17.95 24.17 10.18
N ASN A 33 -18.43 25.24 9.54
CA ASN A 33 -19.86 25.44 9.33
C ASN A 33 -20.47 24.33 8.48
N TYR A 34 -19.82 23.96 7.37
CA TYR A 34 -20.29 22.87 6.53
C TYR A 34 -20.30 21.54 7.28
N ASN A 35 -19.29 21.28 8.12
CA ASN A 35 -19.25 20.08 8.96
C ASN A 35 -20.46 20.02 9.90
N ASN A 36 -20.85 21.15 10.51
CA ASN A 36 -22.05 21.22 11.35
C ASN A 36 -23.33 20.93 10.55
N THR A 37 -23.50 21.58 9.39
CA THR A 37 -24.66 21.34 8.51
C THR A 37 -24.71 19.90 8.00
N TRP A 38 -23.56 19.32 7.65
CA TRP A 38 -23.48 17.93 7.24
C TRP A 38 -23.93 16.99 8.36
N ASN A 39 -23.42 17.21 9.57
CA ASN A 39 -23.74 16.36 10.72
C ASN A 39 -25.23 16.43 11.09
N SER A 40 -25.85 17.61 11.01
CA SER A 40 -27.26 17.78 11.36
C SER A 40 -28.22 17.33 10.25
N GLU A 41 -27.95 17.67 8.99
CA GLU A 41 -28.94 17.55 7.91
C GLU A 41 -28.66 16.43 6.91
N PHE A 42 -27.38 16.08 6.69
CA PHE A 42 -26.98 15.24 5.55
C PHE A 42 -26.30 13.94 5.96
N SER A 43 -26.03 13.75 7.25
CA SER A 43 -25.30 12.58 7.73
C SER A 43 -26.11 11.32 7.46
N HIS A 44 -25.53 10.43 6.66
CA HIS A 44 -26.09 9.12 6.38
C HIS A 44 -24.97 8.08 6.38
N PRO A 45 -25.28 6.81 6.72
CA PRO A 45 -24.31 5.73 6.60
C PRO A 45 -23.80 5.61 5.16
N PHE A 46 -22.48 5.57 4.98
CA PHE A 46 -21.90 5.22 3.69
C PHE A 46 -21.99 3.70 3.50
N LYS A 47 -22.48 3.26 2.34
CA LYS A 47 -22.46 1.85 1.98
C LYS A 47 -21.02 1.44 1.65
N PHE A 48 -20.44 0.58 2.48
CA PHE A 48 -19.14 -0.03 2.22
C PHE A 48 -19.28 -1.13 1.17
N SER A 49 -18.68 -0.92 0.00
CA SER A 49 -18.48 -1.98 -1.00
C SER A 49 -17.05 -2.52 -1.03
N TYR A 50 -16.14 -1.92 -0.26
CA TYR A 50 -14.74 -2.35 -0.23
C TYR A 50 -14.55 -3.54 0.72
N THR A 51 -14.27 -4.70 0.14
CA THR A 51 -14.09 -5.98 0.86
C THR A 51 -12.63 -6.30 1.17
N GLY A 52 -11.69 -5.42 0.79
CA GLY A 52 -10.26 -5.72 0.83
C GLY A 52 -9.78 -6.66 -0.29
N GLU A 53 -10.68 -7.07 -1.19
CA GLU A 53 -10.35 -7.91 -2.33
C GLU A 53 -9.34 -7.21 -3.26
N GLY A 54 -8.33 -7.97 -3.69
CA GLY A 54 -7.21 -7.46 -4.49
C GLY A 54 -6.16 -6.66 -3.72
N LEU A 55 -6.28 -6.47 -2.40
CA LEU A 55 -5.25 -5.75 -1.62
C LEU A 55 -3.92 -6.52 -1.58
N HIS A 56 -3.97 -7.83 -1.34
CA HIS A 56 -2.78 -8.71 -1.34
C HIS A 56 -1.99 -8.60 -2.66
N GLU A 57 -2.72 -8.57 -3.78
CA GLU A 57 -2.18 -8.41 -5.12
C GLU A 57 -1.46 -7.06 -5.30
N LYS A 58 -2.07 -5.99 -4.80
CA LYS A 58 -1.50 -4.64 -4.85
C LYS A 58 -0.24 -4.50 -4.02
N VAL A 59 -0.16 -5.18 -2.86
CA VAL A 59 1.03 -5.17 -2.00
C VAL A 59 2.21 -5.78 -2.76
N ILE A 60 2.03 -6.95 -3.37
CA ILE A 60 3.07 -7.61 -4.16
C ILE A 60 3.47 -6.76 -5.35
N GLY A 61 2.50 -6.26 -6.12
CA GLY A 61 2.77 -5.41 -7.28
C GLY A 61 3.55 -4.14 -6.92
N ARG A 62 3.25 -3.53 -5.76
CA ARG A 62 4.00 -2.36 -5.26
C ARG A 62 5.43 -2.71 -4.89
N PHE A 63 5.64 -3.83 -4.19
CA PHE A 63 6.98 -4.26 -3.81
C PHE A 63 7.84 -4.59 -5.03
N VAL A 64 7.28 -5.33 -6.01
CA VAL A 64 7.91 -5.58 -7.31
C VAL A 64 8.33 -4.26 -7.96
N ARG A 65 7.41 -3.30 -8.05
CA ARG A 65 7.69 -2.00 -8.68
C ARG A 65 8.81 -1.24 -7.99
N TRP A 66 8.87 -1.25 -6.65
CA TRP A 66 9.95 -0.59 -5.92
C TRP A 66 11.32 -1.20 -6.22
N ILE A 67 11.40 -2.53 -6.31
CA ILE A 67 12.65 -3.21 -6.63
C ILE A 67 13.04 -2.99 -8.10
N GLN A 68 12.09 -3.05 -9.02
CA GLN A 68 12.33 -2.78 -10.45
C GLN A 68 12.86 -1.36 -10.69
N MET A 69 12.29 -0.38 -9.98
CA MET A 69 12.68 1.03 -10.07
C MET A 69 13.91 1.36 -9.22
N GLU A 70 14.50 0.40 -8.51
CA GLU A 70 15.61 0.60 -7.58
C GLU A 70 15.36 1.79 -6.64
N ALA A 71 14.13 1.87 -6.12
CA ALA A 71 13.62 3.07 -5.48
C ALA A 71 14.43 3.43 -4.23
N SER A 72 14.92 4.66 -4.16
CA SER A 72 15.72 5.18 -3.03
C SER A 72 15.03 5.08 -1.66
N GLN A 73 13.71 4.97 -1.64
CA GLN A 73 12.91 4.76 -0.43
C GLN A 73 13.06 3.36 0.20
N LEU A 74 13.60 2.36 -0.52
CA LEU A 74 13.91 1.03 0.01
C LEU A 74 15.18 1.07 0.89
N SER A 75 15.10 1.79 2.01
CA SER A 75 16.10 1.69 3.08
C SER A 75 16.13 0.27 3.67
N PRO A 76 17.23 -0.17 4.33
CA PRO A 76 17.33 -1.52 4.89
C PRO A 76 16.16 -1.89 5.82
N LYS A 77 15.80 -0.98 6.75
CA LYS A 77 14.65 -1.17 7.66
C LYS A 77 13.31 -1.24 6.93
N PHE A 78 13.15 -0.48 5.84
CA PHE A 78 11.91 -0.52 5.08
C PHE A 78 11.81 -1.80 4.25
N PHE A 79 12.91 -2.23 3.63
CA PHE A 79 13.02 -3.49 2.93
C PHE A 79 12.73 -4.68 3.85
N GLU A 80 13.28 -4.70 5.07
CA GLU A 80 12.98 -5.70 6.10
C GLU A 80 11.47 -5.83 6.37
N LYS A 81 10.79 -4.69 6.58
CA LYS A 81 9.34 -4.66 6.78
C LYS A 81 8.59 -5.22 5.58
N GLN A 82 9.03 -4.90 4.36
CA GLN A 82 8.41 -5.45 3.15
C GLN A 82 8.63 -6.96 3.06
N CYS A 83 9.84 -7.47 3.31
CA CYS A 83 10.10 -8.91 3.33
C CYS A 83 9.21 -9.65 4.34
N LYS A 84 9.06 -9.14 5.56
CA LYS A 84 8.17 -9.70 6.59
C LYS A 84 6.71 -9.71 6.13
N LEU A 85 6.25 -8.62 5.52
CA LEU A 85 4.89 -8.54 4.97
C LEU A 85 4.66 -9.57 3.87
N ILE A 86 5.58 -9.67 2.91
CA ILE A 86 5.48 -10.64 1.80
C ILE A 86 5.54 -12.08 2.31
N LEU A 87 6.40 -12.38 3.29
CA LEU A 87 6.45 -13.70 3.94
C LEU A 87 5.09 -14.05 4.56
N ASN A 88 4.51 -13.14 5.34
CA ASN A 88 3.19 -13.36 5.94
C ASN A 88 2.11 -13.60 4.86
N LEU A 89 2.16 -12.85 3.76
CA LEU A 89 1.26 -13.05 2.62
C LEU A 89 1.46 -14.43 1.97
N ALA A 90 2.71 -14.85 1.79
CA ALA A 90 3.01 -16.14 1.19
C ALA A 90 2.56 -17.30 2.08
N GLU A 91 2.69 -17.16 3.40
CA GLU A 91 2.28 -18.17 4.38
C GLU A 91 0.75 -18.28 4.50
N SER A 92 0.08 -17.16 4.78
CA SER A 92 -1.32 -17.15 5.21
C SER A 92 -2.32 -16.79 4.10
N TYR A 93 -1.87 -16.16 3.01
CA TYR A 93 -2.74 -15.57 2.00
C TYR A 93 -2.34 -15.94 0.56
N TRP A 94 -1.60 -17.03 0.37
CA TRP A 94 -1.10 -17.47 -0.94
C TRP A 94 -2.18 -17.47 -2.04
N ALA A 95 -3.35 -18.05 -1.74
CA ALA A 95 -4.46 -18.20 -2.67
C ALA A 95 -5.20 -16.88 -2.98
N LYS A 96 -4.95 -15.80 -2.23
CA LYS A 96 -5.54 -14.47 -2.46
C LYS A 96 -4.79 -13.66 -3.52
N VAL A 97 -3.71 -14.22 -4.07
CA VAL A 97 -2.83 -13.60 -5.05
C VAL A 97 -2.65 -14.56 -6.22
N LYS A 98 -2.71 -14.03 -7.44
CA LYS A 98 -2.52 -14.82 -8.66
C LYS A 98 -1.10 -15.37 -8.72
N LYS A 99 -0.97 -16.65 -9.08
CA LYS A 99 0.33 -17.34 -9.25
C LYS A 99 1.32 -16.56 -10.12
N ASN A 100 0.85 -15.92 -11.19
CA ASN A 100 1.73 -15.12 -12.07
C ASN A 100 2.37 -13.93 -11.36
N ASN A 101 1.71 -13.35 -10.36
CA ASN A 101 2.26 -12.22 -9.63
C ASN A 101 3.27 -12.67 -8.58
N TRP A 102 3.09 -13.85 -7.98
CA TRP A 102 4.15 -14.51 -7.20
C TRP A 102 5.38 -14.85 -8.05
N LYS A 103 5.17 -15.38 -9.27
CA LYS A 103 6.26 -15.64 -10.21
C LYS A 103 7.00 -14.35 -10.59
N ASN A 104 6.26 -13.29 -10.92
CA ASN A 104 6.84 -12.00 -11.25
C ASN A 104 7.69 -11.44 -10.10
N LEU A 105 7.22 -11.59 -8.86
CA LEU A 105 8.02 -11.23 -7.68
C LEU A 105 9.32 -12.04 -7.62
N GLN A 106 9.24 -13.37 -7.69
CA GLN A 106 10.43 -14.23 -7.65
C GLN A 106 11.45 -13.87 -8.75
N THR A 107 10.98 -13.68 -9.98
CA THR A 107 11.82 -13.23 -11.11
C THR A 107 12.46 -11.89 -10.80
N THR A 108 11.69 -10.91 -10.34
CA THR A 108 12.21 -9.57 -10.00
C THR A 108 13.27 -9.63 -8.90
N LEU A 109 13.06 -10.43 -7.84
CA LEU A 109 14.05 -10.60 -6.76
C LEU A 109 15.37 -11.19 -7.29
N SER A 110 15.27 -12.14 -8.23
CA SER A 110 16.43 -12.79 -8.84
C SER A 110 17.19 -11.85 -9.77
N GLU A 111 16.48 -11.12 -10.63
CA GLU A 111 17.07 -10.19 -11.61
C GLU A 111 17.72 -8.98 -10.94
N LYS A 112 17.19 -8.54 -9.79
CA LYS A 112 17.66 -7.37 -9.05
C LYS A 112 18.50 -7.72 -7.82
N ILE A 113 19.10 -8.92 -7.79
CA ILE A 113 19.87 -9.41 -6.65
C ILE A 113 20.99 -8.46 -6.23
N LYS A 114 21.74 -7.88 -7.17
CA LYS A 114 22.84 -6.94 -6.86
C LYS A 114 22.36 -5.67 -6.14
N TYR A 115 21.21 -5.15 -6.55
CA TYR A 115 20.60 -3.98 -5.91
C TYR A 115 20.12 -4.34 -4.50
N ILE A 116 19.49 -5.52 -4.35
CA ILE A 116 19.04 -6.02 -3.06
C ILE A 116 20.23 -6.27 -2.11
N ASP A 117 21.31 -6.87 -2.59
CA ASP A 117 22.55 -7.06 -1.82
C ASP A 117 23.12 -5.71 -1.35
N GLY A 118 23.00 -4.66 -2.18
CA GLY A 118 23.36 -3.30 -1.79
C GLY A 118 22.49 -2.73 -0.65
N ILE A 119 21.20 -3.07 -0.60
CA ILE A 119 20.30 -2.70 0.50
C ILE A 119 20.63 -3.52 1.76
N ILE A 120 20.83 -4.83 1.62
CA ILE A 120 21.12 -5.73 2.75
C ILE A 120 22.47 -5.40 3.37
N GLY A 121 23.47 -5.10 2.54
CA GLY A 121 24.82 -4.78 2.98
C GLY A 121 25.43 -5.91 3.81
N LYS A 122 25.80 -5.62 5.07
CA LYS A 122 26.41 -6.59 6.00
C LYS A 122 25.43 -7.10 7.07
N ASP A 123 24.14 -6.77 6.95
CA ASP A 123 23.11 -7.18 7.90
C ASP A 123 22.78 -8.67 7.72
N LYS A 124 23.26 -9.50 8.65
CA LYS A 124 23.09 -10.96 8.61
C LYS A 124 21.64 -11.38 8.85
N ASP A 125 20.91 -10.65 9.69
CA ASP A 125 19.53 -10.98 10.03
C ASP A 125 18.63 -10.68 8.83
N LEU A 126 18.86 -9.54 8.18
CA LEU A 126 18.15 -9.17 6.95
C LEU A 126 18.50 -10.10 5.79
N MET A 127 19.76 -10.53 5.66
CA MET A 127 20.15 -11.55 4.68
C MET A 127 19.42 -12.87 4.92
N THR A 128 19.37 -13.34 6.17
CA THR A 128 18.67 -14.57 6.54
C THR A 128 17.18 -14.48 6.25
N LEU A 129 16.56 -13.34 6.57
CA LEU A 129 15.16 -13.06 6.26
C LEU A 129 14.89 -13.11 4.75
N PHE A 130 15.76 -12.51 3.94
CA PHE A 130 15.64 -12.50 2.49
C PHE A 130 15.82 -13.89 1.88
N LEU A 131 16.77 -14.69 2.38
CA LEU A 131 16.94 -16.09 1.97
C LEU A 131 15.70 -16.93 2.28
N ASN A 132 15.16 -16.81 3.50
CA ASN A 132 13.92 -17.51 3.91
C ASN A 132 12.73 -17.13 3.01
N LEU A 133 12.60 -15.84 2.65
CA LEU A 133 11.58 -15.40 1.70
C LEU A 133 11.76 -16.10 0.34
N ASN A 134 12.97 -16.12 -0.21
CA ASN A 134 13.22 -16.77 -1.50
C ASN A 134 12.95 -18.27 -1.45
N GLU A 135 13.35 -18.97 -0.38
CA GLU A 135 13.04 -20.39 -0.20
C GLU A 135 11.53 -20.64 -0.14
N THR A 136 10.81 -19.86 0.66
CA THR A 136 9.35 -19.97 0.79
C THR A 136 8.66 -19.80 -0.56
N LEU A 137 9.05 -18.79 -1.34
CA LEU A 137 8.51 -18.55 -2.68
C LEU A 137 8.83 -19.72 -3.62
N ASN A 138 10.08 -20.19 -3.63
CA ASN A 138 10.52 -21.33 -4.44
C ASN A 138 9.71 -22.60 -4.15
N GLN A 139 9.54 -22.93 -2.87
CA GLN A 139 8.79 -24.12 -2.44
C GLN A 139 7.32 -24.02 -2.86
N LYS A 140 6.66 -22.89 -2.58
CA LYS A 140 5.22 -22.73 -2.93
C LYS A 140 4.97 -22.67 -4.43
N LEU A 141 5.89 -22.11 -5.22
CA LEU A 141 5.77 -22.08 -6.69
C LEU A 141 5.99 -23.44 -7.35
N LYS A 142 6.75 -24.34 -6.72
CA LYS A 142 6.94 -25.73 -7.21
C LYS A 142 5.74 -26.64 -6.94
N VAL A 143 5.05 -26.42 -5.83
CA VAL A 143 3.93 -27.27 -5.37
C VAL A 143 2.57 -26.81 -5.93
N SER A 144 2.47 -25.54 -6.35
CA SER A 144 1.28 -24.97 -7.01
C SER A 144 1.31 -25.13 -8.52
#